data_AF-R9AIT5-F1
#
_entry.id   AF-R9AIT5-F1
#
_cell.length_a   1.000
_cell.length_b   1.000
_cell.length_c   1.000
_cell.angle_alpha   90.00
_cell.angle_beta   90.00
_cell.angle_gamma   90.00
#
_symmetry.space_group_name_H-M   'P 1'
#
loop_
_entity.id
_entity.type
_entity.pdbx_description
1 polymer ?
#
loop_
_entity_poly.entity_id
_entity_poly.type
_entity_poly.pdbx_seq_one_letter_code
_entity_poly.pdbx_strand_id
1 'polypeptide(L)'
;MKLTLAALSLSTLTAAQSIFQPTQGGTGANFPGSPGSPVWGEKPFGGAHTPFNDRPPFAGGGPTEHERPPKGEGYELMKEMAGETFFEHFYFYADQDPTHGYVDYTDSETAFERGMAGWTESGNPFFMVDATPKIDGPRRSIRLESNFNYTQGVVLLDIVSMPGSVCGLWPAFWSNGETYNWPAWGEIDIIEGVNAFTENQSSFHTASGCYIAEGSSNTFTGQLTHDGEIARTCSAFESNNEGCGIKDNHKNTYGTPLNERGGGVFAMQWNDQGISTWFFPRGGIPGDVHAGDPAPSSWGKPYAHLDNEACDIGEYFKNHQLIFDTTLAGDWSGRVWAEEEVWQSETCANMTGYATPEEFIREEGEQFEDSVWEVNYVKLYQ
;
A
#
# COMPACT_ATOMS: atom_id res chain seq x y z
N MET A 1 62.53 6.86 -13.11
CA MET A 1 61.94 5.51 -13.28
C MET A 1 60.60 5.73 -13.97
N LYS A 2 60.43 5.66 -15.30
CA LYS A 2 60.54 4.52 -16.23
C LYS A 2 59.87 3.26 -15.70
N LEU A 3 58.69 2.92 -16.23
CA LEU A 3 58.37 1.83 -17.17
C LEU A 3 56.81 1.75 -17.27
N THR A 4 56.10 1.26 -18.28
CA THR A 4 56.14 1.21 -19.76
C THR A 4 54.72 0.79 -20.19
N LEU A 5 54.29 1.17 -21.40
CA LEU A 5 53.11 0.70 -22.13
C LEU A 5 52.97 -0.84 -22.19
N ALA A 6 51.72 -1.32 -22.29
CA ALA A 6 51.34 -2.33 -23.28
C ALA A 6 49.85 -2.18 -23.67
N ALA A 7 49.62 -2.11 -24.98
CA ALA A 7 48.33 -2.15 -25.67
C ALA A 7 47.97 -3.59 -26.07
N LEU A 8 46.69 -3.89 -26.31
CA LEU A 8 46.13 -4.95 -27.20
C LEU A 8 44.59 -4.76 -27.19
N SER A 9 43.99 -4.11 -28.19
CA SER A 9 43.51 -4.61 -29.50
C SER A 9 42.14 -5.31 -29.46
N LEU A 10 41.19 -4.67 -30.15
CA LEU A 10 39.87 -5.15 -30.56
C LEU A 10 39.90 -6.57 -31.14
N SER A 11 38.88 -7.35 -30.81
CA SER A 11 38.40 -8.43 -31.68
C SER A 11 36.88 -8.36 -31.81
N THR A 12 36.47 -8.55 -33.04
CA THR A 12 35.15 -8.37 -33.65
C THR A 12 34.19 -9.49 -33.26
N LEU A 13 32.97 -9.17 -32.82
CA LEU A 13 31.85 -10.13 -32.83
C LEU A 13 31.16 -10.09 -34.19
N THR A 14 31.26 -11.21 -34.90
CA THR A 14 30.50 -11.53 -36.10
C THR A 14 29.05 -11.84 -35.74
N ALA A 15 28.14 -11.12 -36.41
CA ALA A 15 26.71 -11.42 -36.46
C ALA A 15 26.46 -12.73 -37.22
N ALA A 16 25.63 -13.60 -36.66
CA ALA A 16 25.03 -14.73 -37.36
C ALA A 16 23.51 -14.47 -37.46
N GLN A 17 23.08 -14.12 -38.68
CA GLN A 17 21.69 -14.11 -39.10
C GLN A 17 21.23 -15.56 -39.29
N SER A 18 20.10 -15.94 -38.69
CA SER A 18 19.32 -17.10 -39.13
C SER A 18 18.02 -16.60 -39.76
N ILE A 19 17.95 -16.78 -41.09
CA ILE A 19 16.73 -16.65 -41.89
C ILE A 19 16.19 -18.06 -42.06
N PHE A 20 14.96 -18.32 -41.59
CA PHE A 20 14.12 -19.38 -42.14
C PHE A 20 12.69 -18.85 -42.34
N GLN A 21 12.17 -19.16 -43.52
CA GLN A 21 10.97 -18.61 -44.17
C GLN A 21 9.64 -19.11 -43.60
N PRO A 22 8.52 -18.44 -43.93
CA PRO A 22 7.18 -18.74 -43.39
C PRO A 22 6.48 -19.84 -44.19
N THR A 23 5.68 -20.65 -43.51
CA THR A 23 4.65 -21.49 -44.13
C THR A 23 3.27 -20.96 -43.78
N GLN A 24 2.47 -20.68 -44.81
CA GLN A 24 1.05 -20.38 -44.71
C GLN A 24 0.23 -21.65 -44.47
N GLY A 25 -0.90 -21.47 -43.79
CA GLY A 25 -2.16 -22.10 -44.20
C GLY A 25 -2.84 -22.98 -43.17
N GLY A 26 -3.94 -22.47 -42.62
CA GLY A 26 -5.22 -23.14 -42.82
C GLY A 26 -5.86 -23.88 -41.65
N THR A 27 -7.10 -23.44 -41.40
CA THR A 27 -8.27 -24.21 -40.92
C THR A 27 -8.46 -24.33 -39.41
N GLY A 28 -9.67 -23.94 -39.00
CA GLY A 28 -10.11 -23.89 -37.63
C GLY A 28 -10.37 -25.26 -37.02
N ALA A 29 -10.35 -25.27 -35.70
CA ALA A 29 -10.84 -26.35 -34.89
C ALA A 29 -11.77 -25.77 -33.82
N ASN A 30 -13.00 -26.27 -33.84
CA ASN A 30 -14.00 -26.11 -32.81
C ASN A 30 -13.44 -26.46 -31.43
N PHE A 31 -13.73 -25.64 -30.42
CA PHE A 31 -13.61 -26.03 -29.02
C PHE A 31 -14.85 -26.84 -28.62
N PRO A 32 -14.72 -28.12 -28.22
CA PRO A 32 -15.76 -28.80 -27.48
C PRO A 32 -15.77 -28.31 -26.04
N GLY A 33 -16.97 -28.12 -25.48
CA GLY A 33 -17.18 -27.64 -24.13
C GLY A 33 -16.51 -28.50 -23.06
N SER A 34 -16.06 -27.83 -22.00
CA SER A 34 -15.67 -28.46 -20.75
C SER A 34 -16.74 -28.25 -19.68
N PRO A 35 -16.89 -29.20 -18.75
CA PRO A 35 -18.02 -29.31 -17.85
C PRO A 35 -17.76 -28.73 -16.47
N GLY A 36 -18.81 -28.16 -15.86
CA GLY A 36 -19.09 -28.19 -14.42
C GLY A 36 -18.13 -27.46 -13.48
N SER A 37 -18.47 -26.21 -13.15
CA SER A 37 -17.96 -25.56 -11.94
C SER A 37 -18.54 -26.24 -10.68
N PRO A 38 -17.74 -26.49 -9.63
CA PRO A 38 -18.24 -26.99 -8.36
C PRO A 38 -19.00 -25.87 -7.62
N VAL A 39 -20.21 -26.22 -7.20
CA VAL A 39 -21.09 -25.41 -6.34
C VAL A 39 -20.53 -25.41 -4.93
N TRP A 40 -20.12 -24.24 -4.43
CA TRP A 40 -19.84 -24.04 -3.01
C TRP A 40 -21.17 -23.93 -2.26
N GLY A 41 -21.39 -24.88 -1.34
CA GLY A 41 -22.64 -25.04 -0.60
C GLY A 41 -22.83 -23.98 0.47
N GLU A 42 -23.94 -23.26 0.38
CA GLU A 42 -24.51 -22.46 1.47
C GLU A 42 -24.90 -23.37 2.64
N LYS A 43 -24.46 -23.02 3.86
CA LYS A 43 -25.10 -23.49 5.09
C LYS A 43 -26.09 -22.43 5.58
N PRO A 44 -27.35 -22.80 5.88
CA PRO A 44 -28.38 -21.85 6.29
C PRO A 44 -28.27 -21.54 7.78
N PHE A 45 -28.18 -20.25 8.13
CA PHE A 45 -28.41 -19.82 9.51
C PHE A 45 -29.91 -19.85 9.81
N GLY A 46 -30.29 -20.76 10.71
CA GLY A 46 -31.64 -20.94 11.20
C GLY A 46 -32.09 -19.75 12.06
N GLY A 47 -33.29 -19.27 11.77
CA GLY A 47 -33.97 -18.25 12.56
C GLY A 47 -34.41 -18.79 13.93
N ALA A 48 -34.39 -17.89 14.91
CA ALA A 48 -35.19 -18.00 16.11
C ALA A 48 -35.96 -16.68 16.28
N HIS A 49 -37.23 -16.72 15.91
CA HIS A 49 -38.24 -15.75 16.29
C HIS A 49 -38.35 -15.68 17.82
N THR A 50 -38.31 -14.47 18.38
CA THR A 50 -38.93 -14.18 19.68
C THR A 50 -39.91 -13.02 19.52
N PRO A 51 -41.03 -13.01 20.28
CA PRO A 51 -42.18 -12.18 19.96
C PRO A 51 -42.07 -10.77 20.53
N PHE A 52 -42.51 -9.81 19.72
CA PHE A 52 -42.84 -8.44 20.11
C PHE A 52 -43.98 -8.42 21.14
N ASN A 53 -43.76 -7.79 22.31
CA ASN A 53 -44.62 -6.72 22.81
C ASN A 53 -44.08 -6.05 24.09
N ASP A 54 -44.55 -4.83 24.31
CA ASP A 54 -44.43 -3.95 25.49
C ASP A 54 -43.25 -2.97 25.55
N ARG A 55 -43.37 -1.87 24.80
CA ARG A 55 -42.84 -0.54 25.18
C ARG A 55 -43.96 0.52 25.13
N PRO A 56 -44.02 1.44 26.12
CA PRO A 56 -45.02 2.51 26.15
C PRO A 56 -44.73 3.60 25.09
N PRO A 57 -45.71 4.45 24.73
CA PRO A 57 -45.59 5.33 23.59
C PRO A 57 -44.58 6.46 23.87
N PHE A 58 -43.53 6.55 23.04
CA PHE A 58 -42.69 7.73 23.00
C PHE A 58 -43.48 8.89 22.37
N ALA A 59 -43.64 9.95 23.16
CA ALA A 59 -44.11 11.24 22.68
C ALA A 59 -43.17 11.78 21.60
N GLY A 60 -43.76 12.35 20.54
CA GLY A 60 -43.04 12.82 19.37
C GLY A 60 -41.98 13.87 19.68
N GLY A 61 -40.76 13.61 19.22
CA GLY A 61 -39.78 14.61 18.82
C GLY A 61 -39.64 14.52 17.31
N GLY A 62 -39.75 15.65 16.61
CA GLY A 62 -39.51 15.74 15.17
C GLY A 62 -38.06 15.35 14.82
N PRO A 63 -37.76 15.14 13.52
CA PRO A 63 -36.42 14.76 13.09
C PRO A 63 -35.45 15.89 13.49
N THR A 64 -34.45 15.55 14.29
CA THR A 64 -33.25 16.37 14.45
C THR A 64 -32.62 16.55 13.08
N GLU A 65 -32.28 17.78 12.74
CA GLU A 65 -31.45 18.12 11.58
C GLU A 65 -30.27 17.15 11.54
N HIS A 66 -30.27 16.20 10.59
CA HIS A 66 -29.02 15.60 10.17
C HIS A 66 -28.17 16.77 9.68
N GLU A 67 -27.11 17.09 10.43
CA GLU A 67 -26.13 18.10 10.02
C GLU A 67 -25.82 17.84 8.56
N ARG A 68 -26.11 18.85 7.71
CA ARG A 68 -25.72 18.78 6.31
C ARG A 68 -24.22 18.51 6.30
N PRO A 69 -23.72 17.54 5.51
CA PRO A 69 -22.29 17.32 5.41
C PRO A 69 -21.60 18.67 5.12
N PRO A 70 -20.43 18.92 5.73
CA PRO A 70 -19.68 20.13 5.47
C PRO A 70 -19.49 20.28 3.95
N LYS A 71 -19.64 21.50 3.46
CA LYS A 71 -19.40 21.81 2.05
C LYS A 71 -17.90 21.63 1.79
N GLY A 72 -17.53 20.96 0.70
CA GLY A 72 -16.13 20.74 0.33
C GLY A 72 -15.33 22.02 0.18
N GLU A 73 -14.00 21.85 0.23
CA GLU A 73 -13.04 22.95 0.23
C GLU A 73 -12.66 23.44 -1.17
N GLY A 74 -13.40 23.01 -2.21
CA GLY A 74 -13.16 23.38 -3.60
C GLY A 74 -12.21 22.44 -4.35
N TYR A 75 -11.89 21.29 -3.77
CA TYR A 75 -11.17 20.19 -4.42
C TYR A 75 -12.03 19.56 -5.53
N GLU A 76 -11.49 19.48 -6.74
CA GLU A 76 -12.17 18.86 -7.89
C GLU A 76 -11.62 17.44 -8.13
N LEU A 77 -12.50 16.49 -8.46
CA LEU A 77 -12.08 15.12 -8.77
C LEU A 77 -11.24 15.11 -10.06
N MET A 78 -9.97 14.75 -9.94
CA MET A 78 -9.04 14.66 -11.06
C MET A 78 -8.95 13.26 -11.63
N LYS A 79 -8.90 12.26 -10.74
CA LYS A 79 -8.79 10.84 -11.11
C LYS A 79 -9.57 9.97 -10.15
N GLU A 80 -10.31 9.02 -10.71
CA GLU A 80 -10.95 7.92 -9.99
C GLU A 80 -10.40 6.61 -10.57
N MET A 81 -9.63 5.90 -9.75
CA MET A 81 -9.03 4.61 -10.07
C MET A 81 -9.88 3.56 -9.35
N ALA A 82 -10.82 2.93 -10.07
CA ALA A 82 -11.78 2.00 -9.49
C ALA A 82 -12.28 1.00 -10.54
N GLY A 83 -12.89 -0.10 -10.07
CA GLY A 83 -13.58 -1.06 -10.93
C GLY A 83 -12.71 -1.65 -12.04
N GLU A 84 -13.34 -1.95 -13.18
CA GLU A 84 -12.69 -2.59 -14.34
C GLU A 84 -11.55 -1.76 -14.94
N THR A 85 -11.54 -0.43 -14.74
CA THR A 85 -10.49 0.45 -15.30
C THR A 85 -9.36 0.72 -14.31
N PHE A 86 -9.39 0.14 -13.10
CA PHE A 86 -8.38 0.40 -12.06
C PHE A 86 -6.94 0.22 -12.58
N PHE A 87 -6.65 -0.93 -13.20
CA PHE A 87 -5.31 -1.26 -13.67
C PHE A 87 -4.87 -0.43 -14.89
N GLU A 88 -5.78 0.27 -15.58
CA GLU A 88 -5.40 1.18 -16.68
C GLU A 88 -4.63 2.42 -16.19
N HIS A 89 -4.66 2.67 -14.88
CA HIS A 89 -3.98 3.80 -14.24
C HIS A 89 -2.58 3.46 -13.72
N PHE A 90 -2.14 2.21 -13.84
CA PHE A 90 -0.90 1.73 -13.24
C PHE A 90 -0.02 0.97 -14.25
N TYR A 91 1.29 1.11 -14.09
CA TYR A 91 2.28 0.19 -14.64
C TYR A 91 2.55 -0.92 -13.63
N PHE A 92 2.72 -2.14 -14.12
CA PHE A 92 3.23 -3.26 -13.33
C PHE A 92 4.75 -3.20 -13.36
N TYR A 93 5.35 -2.77 -12.25
CA TYR A 93 6.79 -2.81 -12.06
C TYR A 93 7.22 -4.27 -11.94
N ALA A 94 8.21 -4.68 -12.73
CA ALA A 94 8.69 -6.07 -12.79
C ALA A 94 10.23 -6.15 -12.81
N ASP A 95 10.88 -5.17 -12.20
CA ASP A 95 12.33 -5.15 -11.99
C ASP A 95 12.68 -5.59 -10.56
N GLN A 96 13.99 -5.62 -10.26
CA GLN A 96 14.47 -5.99 -8.93
C GLN A 96 13.98 -5.02 -7.86
N ASP A 97 13.52 -5.55 -6.72
CA ASP A 97 13.06 -4.74 -5.61
C ASP A 97 14.15 -3.77 -5.10
N PRO A 98 13.89 -2.43 -5.11
CA PRO A 98 14.85 -1.44 -4.61
C PRO A 98 15.19 -1.61 -3.12
N THR A 99 14.28 -2.22 -2.35
CA THR A 99 14.43 -2.52 -0.91
C THR A 99 15.00 -3.91 -0.63
N HIS A 100 15.57 -4.57 -1.66
CA HIS A 100 16.27 -5.85 -1.58
C HIS A 100 15.44 -7.00 -0.98
N GLY A 101 14.11 -6.95 -1.13
CA GLY A 101 13.21 -7.98 -0.68
C GLY A 101 13.41 -9.33 -1.38
N TYR A 102 12.95 -10.38 -0.71
CA TYR A 102 12.87 -11.74 -1.22
C TYR A 102 11.63 -11.94 -2.11
N VAL A 103 11.49 -11.05 -3.09
CA VAL A 103 10.30 -10.90 -3.93
C VAL A 103 10.65 -10.96 -5.42
N ASP A 104 9.74 -11.51 -6.22
CA ASP A 104 9.77 -11.54 -7.68
C ASP A 104 8.58 -10.74 -8.20
N TYR A 105 8.78 -9.45 -8.49
CA TYR A 105 7.70 -8.61 -9.00
C TYR A 105 7.33 -9.03 -10.43
N THR A 106 6.05 -9.27 -10.65
CA THR A 106 5.55 -9.82 -11.92
C THR A 106 4.94 -8.76 -12.83
N ASP A 107 5.11 -8.95 -14.14
CA ASP A 107 4.41 -8.16 -15.15
C ASP A 107 2.89 -8.44 -15.16
N SER A 108 2.14 -7.57 -15.83
CA SER A 108 0.68 -7.68 -15.89
C SER A 108 0.20 -8.99 -16.51
N GLU A 109 0.86 -9.49 -17.57
CA GLU A 109 0.44 -10.72 -18.26
C GLU A 109 0.52 -11.90 -17.30
N THR A 110 1.67 -12.04 -16.63
CA THR A 110 1.90 -13.08 -15.62
C THR A 110 0.94 -12.94 -14.44
N ALA A 111 0.71 -11.73 -13.95
CA ALA A 111 -0.17 -11.46 -12.81
C ALA A 111 -1.62 -11.91 -13.10
N PHE A 112 -2.18 -11.54 -14.26
CA PHE A 112 -3.53 -11.95 -14.65
C PHE A 112 -3.63 -13.43 -14.99
N GLU A 113 -2.66 -13.99 -15.73
CA GLU A 113 -2.66 -15.42 -16.09
C GLU A 113 -2.59 -16.34 -14.87
N ARG A 114 -1.89 -15.91 -13.82
CA ARG A 114 -1.76 -16.65 -12.56
C ARG A 114 -2.87 -16.35 -11.55
N GLY A 115 -3.80 -15.45 -11.87
CA GLY A 115 -4.87 -15.04 -10.96
C GLY A 115 -4.39 -14.24 -9.75
N MET A 116 -3.19 -13.63 -9.84
CA MET A 116 -2.64 -12.76 -8.80
C MET A 116 -3.18 -11.33 -8.90
N ALA A 117 -3.74 -10.94 -10.04
CA ALA A 117 -4.48 -9.69 -10.22
C ALA A 117 -5.80 -9.98 -10.93
N GLY A 118 -6.84 -9.22 -10.58
CA GLY A 118 -8.16 -9.40 -11.18
C GLY A 118 -9.21 -8.54 -10.53
N TRP A 119 -10.46 -8.99 -10.67
CA TRP A 119 -11.62 -8.36 -10.04
C TRP A 119 -12.43 -9.40 -9.29
N THR A 120 -12.93 -9.02 -8.12
CA THR A 120 -13.90 -9.83 -7.38
C THR A 120 -15.23 -9.89 -8.15
N GLU A 121 -16.13 -10.78 -7.72
CA GLU A 121 -17.48 -10.85 -8.32
C GLU A 121 -18.27 -9.53 -8.19
N SER A 122 -17.97 -8.72 -7.17
CA SER A 122 -18.55 -7.38 -6.99
C SER A 122 -17.88 -6.30 -7.84
N GLY A 123 -16.84 -6.64 -8.60
CA GLY A 123 -16.11 -5.74 -9.48
C GLY A 123 -14.98 -4.97 -8.80
N ASN A 124 -14.61 -5.30 -7.56
CA ASN A 124 -13.48 -4.64 -6.89
C ASN A 124 -12.16 -5.16 -7.46
N PRO A 125 -11.22 -4.29 -7.88
CA PRO A 125 -9.88 -4.73 -8.22
C PRO A 125 -9.20 -5.38 -7.01
N PHE A 126 -8.53 -6.49 -7.25
CA PHE A 126 -7.65 -7.12 -6.27
C PHE A 126 -6.29 -7.48 -6.88
N PHE A 127 -5.26 -7.48 -6.04
CA PHE A 127 -3.94 -7.98 -6.38
C PHE A 127 -3.24 -8.53 -5.14
N MET A 128 -2.45 -9.59 -5.30
CA MET A 128 -1.98 -10.41 -4.18
C MET A 128 -0.58 -10.99 -4.36
N VAL A 129 0.00 -11.41 -3.23
CA VAL A 129 1.22 -12.23 -3.18
C VAL A 129 0.88 -13.67 -3.59
N ASP A 130 1.80 -14.35 -4.30
CA ASP A 130 1.66 -15.77 -4.62
C ASP A 130 1.62 -16.60 -3.34
N ALA A 131 0.57 -17.42 -3.16
CA ALA A 131 0.38 -18.29 -1.99
C ALA A 131 0.70 -19.76 -2.28
N THR A 132 1.44 -20.07 -3.36
CA THR A 132 1.87 -21.45 -3.65
C THR A 132 2.62 -22.02 -2.44
N PRO A 133 2.20 -23.18 -1.88
CA PRO A 133 2.68 -23.67 -0.58
C PRO A 133 4.19 -23.74 -0.47
N LYS A 134 4.88 -24.19 -1.53
CA LYS A 134 6.33 -24.23 -1.58
C LYS A 134 6.85 -23.70 -2.91
N ILE A 135 7.91 -22.90 -2.83
CA ILE A 135 8.57 -22.31 -3.99
C ILE A 135 10.09 -22.44 -3.89
N ASP A 136 10.75 -22.50 -5.04
CA ASP A 136 12.20 -22.39 -5.15
C ASP A 136 12.54 -20.95 -5.55
N GLY A 137 13.08 -20.17 -4.61
CA GLY A 137 13.49 -18.78 -4.86
C GLY A 137 12.54 -17.72 -4.29
N PRO A 138 12.65 -16.45 -4.73
CA PRO A 138 11.83 -15.34 -4.25
C PRO A 138 10.35 -15.55 -4.57
N ARG A 139 9.47 -15.01 -3.70
CA ARG A 139 8.02 -15.16 -3.83
C ARG A 139 7.46 -14.10 -4.77
N ARG A 140 6.58 -14.52 -5.68
CA ARG A 140 5.97 -13.57 -6.61
C ARG A 140 5.06 -12.61 -5.89
N SER A 141 5.11 -11.35 -6.32
CA SER A 141 4.23 -10.28 -5.86
C SER A 141 4.00 -9.27 -6.98
N ILE A 142 3.30 -8.19 -6.66
CA ILE A 142 2.94 -7.12 -7.59
C ILE A 142 3.34 -5.79 -6.97
N ARG A 143 3.95 -4.93 -7.79
CA ARG A 143 4.14 -3.50 -7.53
C ARG A 143 3.48 -2.71 -8.66
N LEU A 144 2.55 -1.84 -8.31
CA LEU A 144 1.80 -0.97 -9.21
C LEU A 144 2.27 0.46 -9.02
N GLU A 145 2.67 1.13 -10.10
CA GLU A 145 3.07 2.54 -10.08
C GLU A 145 2.15 3.33 -10.99
N SER A 146 1.58 4.45 -10.51
CA SER A 146 0.63 5.21 -11.32
C SER A 146 1.29 5.74 -12.59
N ASN A 147 0.59 5.65 -13.71
CA ASN A 147 1.05 6.14 -15.02
C ASN A 147 0.91 7.67 -15.19
N PHE A 148 0.72 8.36 -14.09
CA PHE A 148 0.60 9.80 -13.98
C PHE A 148 1.26 10.24 -12.68
N ASN A 149 1.56 11.53 -12.63
CA ASN A 149 2.13 12.15 -11.44
C ASN A 149 1.19 13.23 -10.91
N TYR A 150 1.36 13.56 -9.63
CA TYR A 150 0.64 14.64 -8.99
C TYR A 150 1.57 15.42 -8.05
N THR A 151 1.21 16.67 -7.83
CA THR A 151 1.79 17.52 -6.80
C THR A 151 0.62 18.14 -6.06
N GLN A 152 0.56 17.96 -4.75
CA GLN A 152 -0.55 18.42 -3.90
C GLN A 152 -1.91 17.82 -4.26
N GLY A 153 -2.87 17.98 -3.36
CA GLY A 153 -4.23 17.48 -3.50
C GLY A 153 -4.69 16.67 -2.30
N VAL A 154 -5.81 15.98 -2.47
CA VAL A 154 -6.34 14.99 -1.54
C VAL A 154 -6.37 13.63 -2.23
N VAL A 155 -5.66 12.66 -1.64
CA VAL A 155 -5.70 11.26 -2.04
C VAL A 155 -6.59 10.50 -1.06
N LEU A 156 -7.61 9.82 -1.57
CA LEU A 156 -8.48 8.94 -0.80
C LEU A 156 -8.32 7.51 -1.32
N LEU A 157 -7.88 6.60 -0.46
CA LEU A 157 -7.84 5.16 -0.71
C LEU A 157 -8.91 4.49 0.14
N ASP A 158 -9.94 3.94 -0.50
CA ASP A 158 -10.95 3.10 0.14
C ASP A 158 -10.62 1.61 -0.10
N ILE A 159 -10.22 0.90 0.96
CA ILE A 159 -9.89 -0.52 0.91
C ILE A 159 -10.89 -1.39 1.64
N VAL A 160 -11.23 -2.53 1.04
CA VAL A 160 -11.93 -3.63 1.69
C VAL A 160 -10.96 -4.41 2.55
N SER A 161 -9.78 -4.73 2.00
CA SER A 161 -8.68 -5.39 2.69
C SER A 161 -7.32 -4.96 2.14
N MET A 162 -6.29 -5.19 2.95
CA MET A 162 -4.88 -5.10 2.55
C MET A 162 -4.16 -6.40 2.96
N PRO A 163 -2.90 -6.63 2.54
CA PRO A 163 -2.15 -7.78 3.01
C PRO A 163 -2.11 -7.86 4.54
N GLY A 164 -2.33 -9.07 5.06
CA GLY A 164 -2.51 -9.31 6.50
C GLY A 164 -1.27 -9.04 7.35
N SER A 165 -1.45 -9.19 8.66
CA SER A 165 -0.37 -9.10 9.65
C SER A 165 0.42 -10.42 9.69
N VAL A 166 1.22 -10.66 8.65
CA VAL A 166 1.93 -11.93 8.43
C VAL A 166 3.44 -11.70 8.43
N CYS A 167 4.16 -12.54 9.19
CA CYS A 167 5.62 -12.50 9.23
C CYS A 167 6.24 -12.59 7.84
N GLY A 168 7.21 -11.71 7.58
CA GLY A 168 7.92 -11.65 6.31
C GLY A 168 7.27 -10.72 5.27
N LEU A 169 6.06 -10.21 5.48
CA LEU A 169 5.46 -9.22 4.58
C LEU A 169 5.93 -7.80 4.88
N TRP A 170 5.97 -6.98 3.83
CA TRP A 170 6.10 -5.52 3.89
C TRP A 170 5.23 -4.89 2.79
N PRO A 171 3.93 -4.71 3.03
CA PRO A 171 3.02 -4.04 2.11
C PRO A 171 3.03 -2.52 2.32
N ALA A 172 2.92 -1.79 1.21
CA ALA A 172 2.87 -0.33 1.24
C ALA A 172 1.84 0.23 0.24
N PHE A 173 1.16 1.30 0.65
CA PHE A 173 0.53 2.27 -0.25
C PHE A 173 1.13 3.64 0.03
N TRP A 174 1.85 4.16 -0.95
CA TRP A 174 2.76 5.27 -0.77
C TRP A 174 2.85 6.10 -2.05
N SER A 175 3.68 7.12 -2.02
CA SER A 175 3.95 7.93 -3.20
C SER A 175 5.38 8.43 -3.20
N ASN A 176 5.98 8.48 -4.37
CA ASN A 176 7.39 8.87 -4.52
C ASN A 176 7.56 9.84 -5.69
N GLY A 177 8.39 10.87 -5.49
CA GLY A 177 8.77 11.80 -6.54
C GLY A 177 9.47 11.08 -7.69
N GLU A 178 8.98 11.28 -8.93
CA GLU A 178 9.57 10.65 -10.12
C GLU A 178 10.95 11.27 -10.43
N THR A 179 12.01 10.71 -9.83
CA THR A 179 13.40 11.12 -9.99
C THR A 179 14.35 9.95 -9.83
N TYR A 180 15.50 9.99 -10.50
CA TYR A 180 16.58 9.02 -10.31
C TYR A 180 17.43 9.29 -9.06
N ASN A 181 17.21 10.42 -8.38
CA ASN A 181 17.99 10.85 -7.22
C ASN A 181 17.14 10.80 -5.95
N TRP A 182 16.47 9.68 -5.69
CA TRP A 182 15.79 9.47 -4.41
C TRP A 182 16.75 9.78 -3.24
N PRO A 183 16.33 10.48 -2.17
CA PRO A 183 14.97 10.97 -1.83
C PRO A 183 14.74 12.46 -2.21
N ALA A 184 15.39 12.99 -3.25
CA ALA A 184 15.44 14.43 -3.51
C ALA A 184 14.07 15.09 -3.75
N TRP A 185 13.08 14.36 -4.24
CA TRP A 185 11.71 14.85 -4.50
C TRP A 185 10.65 14.23 -3.58
N GLY A 186 11.12 13.63 -2.50
CA GLY A 186 10.26 13.20 -1.41
C GLY A 186 9.59 11.85 -1.64
N GLU A 187 9.32 11.19 -0.53
CA GLU A 187 8.51 9.99 -0.41
C GLU A 187 7.48 10.22 0.71
N ILE A 188 6.25 9.77 0.49
CA ILE A 188 5.16 9.85 1.46
C ILE A 188 4.53 8.46 1.57
N ASP A 189 4.75 7.81 2.71
CA ASP A 189 4.13 6.54 3.04
C ASP A 189 2.78 6.80 3.71
N ILE A 190 1.70 6.38 3.05
CA ILE A 190 0.32 6.59 3.55
C ILE A 190 -0.11 5.38 4.38
N ILE A 191 0.21 4.19 3.88
CA ILE A 191 0.05 2.92 4.58
C ILE A 191 1.36 2.17 4.48
N GLU A 192 1.97 1.82 5.61
CA GLU A 192 3.18 1.01 5.65
C GLU A 192 3.32 0.27 6.99
N GLY A 193 3.90 -0.91 6.93
CA GLY A 193 4.29 -1.70 8.08
C GLY A 193 4.98 -2.99 7.65
N VAL A 194 5.50 -3.73 8.63
CA VAL A 194 6.19 -4.99 8.39
C VAL A 194 5.67 -6.10 9.28
N ASN A 195 5.88 -7.34 8.84
CA ASN A 195 5.67 -8.52 9.66
C ASN A 195 4.24 -8.58 10.25
N ALA A 196 4.10 -8.87 11.54
CA ALA A 196 2.82 -9.01 12.22
C ALA A 196 2.33 -7.69 12.85
N PHE A 197 2.71 -6.53 12.31
CA PHE A 197 2.23 -5.23 12.79
C PHE A 197 0.71 -5.11 12.63
N THR A 198 0.06 -4.36 13.52
CA THR A 198 -1.41 -4.18 13.55
C THR A 198 -1.85 -2.71 13.52
N GLU A 199 -0.88 -1.82 13.49
CA GLU A 199 -1.04 -0.37 13.51
C GLU A 199 -0.34 0.19 12.28
N ASN A 200 -0.99 1.13 11.61
CA ASN A 200 -0.41 1.76 10.44
C ASN A 200 0.69 2.75 10.84
N GLN A 201 1.70 2.88 9.98
CA GLN A 201 2.67 3.96 10.01
C GLN A 201 2.51 4.83 8.76
N SER A 202 2.54 6.15 8.96
CA SER A 202 2.86 7.09 7.89
C SER A 202 4.28 7.62 8.11
N SER A 203 5.08 7.67 7.05
CA SER A 203 6.44 8.20 7.07
C SER A 203 6.67 9.18 5.93
N PHE A 204 7.67 10.03 6.13
CA PHE A 204 8.12 10.96 5.12
C PHE A 204 9.63 10.84 4.97
N HIS A 205 10.10 10.69 3.72
CA HIS A 205 11.52 10.63 3.41
C HIS A 205 11.90 11.77 2.47
N THR A 206 12.99 12.45 2.79
CA THR A 206 13.49 13.61 2.06
C THR A 206 15.01 13.58 1.99
N ALA A 207 15.60 14.55 1.28
CA ALA A 207 16.99 14.92 1.50
C ALA A 207 17.17 15.62 2.88
N SER A 208 18.42 15.90 3.27
CA SER A 208 18.75 16.62 4.50
C SER A 208 18.02 17.97 4.62
N GLY A 209 17.56 18.29 5.84
CA GLY A 209 17.02 19.61 6.20
C GLY A 209 15.50 19.70 6.41
N CYS A 210 14.77 18.58 6.29
CA CYS A 210 13.35 18.51 6.62
C CYS A 210 13.13 17.76 7.94
N TYR A 211 12.33 18.35 8.83
CA TYR A 211 12.03 17.79 10.14
C TYR A 211 10.55 17.94 10.50
N ILE A 212 10.02 17.00 11.28
CA ILE A 212 8.83 17.24 12.10
C ILE A 212 9.19 18.27 13.16
N ALA A 213 8.49 19.41 13.20
CA ALA A 213 8.84 20.53 14.08
C ALA A 213 8.84 20.14 15.58
N GLU A 214 9.75 20.74 16.35
CA GLU A 214 9.79 20.52 17.79
C GLU A 214 8.51 21.10 18.45
N GLY A 215 7.87 20.33 19.33
CA GLY A 215 6.62 20.75 19.98
C GLY A 215 5.34 20.54 19.15
N SER A 216 5.45 19.97 17.95
CA SER A 216 4.32 19.62 17.07
C SER A 216 3.47 18.44 17.55
N SER A 217 3.74 17.83 18.71
CA SER A 217 2.94 16.68 19.21
C SER A 217 1.44 16.99 19.38
N ASN A 218 1.08 18.27 19.46
CA ASN A 218 -0.31 18.71 19.50
C ASN A 218 -0.96 18.88 18.11
N THR A 219 -0.28 18.62 16.99
CA THR A 219 -0.81 18.74 15.61
C THR A 219 -1.27 17.40 15.00
N PHE A 220 -0.74 16.27 15.47
CA PHE A 220 -1.20 14.91 15.09
C PHE A 220 -1.52 14.03 16.31
N THR A 221 -2.37 13.00 16.16
CA THR A 221 -2.75 12.11 17.28
C THR A 221 -1.80 10.95 17.49
N GLY A 222 -1.07 10.52 16.46
CA GLY A 222 -0.16 9.38 16.50
C GLY A 222 1.08 9.59 17.36
N GLN A 223 1.97 8.60 17.34
CA GLN A 223 3.24 8.60 18.06
C GLN A 223 4.40 8.54 17.08
N LEU A 224 5.46 9.30 17.34
CA LEU A 224 6.69 9.17 16.56
C LEU A 224 7.25 7.74 16.69
N THR A 225 7.80 7.21 15.60
CA THR A 225 8.27 5.81 15.53
C THR A 225 9.59 5.57 16.28
N HIS A 226 10.34 6.65 16.55
CA HIS A 226 11.58 6.62 17.32
C HIS A 226 11.57 7.67 18.44
N ASP A 227 12.63 7.68 19.25
CA ASP A 227 12.87 8.66 20.30
C ASP A 227 13.93 9.69 19.90
N GLY A 228 13.87 10.88 20.51
CA GLY A 228 14.92 11.89 20.37
C GLY A 228 14.87 12.69 19.06
N GLU A 229 16.03 13.16 18.60
CA GLU A 229 16.13 13.98 17.38
C GLU A 229 15.96 13.14 16.11
N ILE A 230 16.39 11.86 16.13
CA ILE A 230 16.30 10.96 14.97
C ILE A 230 14.83 10.74 14.55
N ALA A 231 13.93 10.69 15.53
CA ALA A 231 12.48 10.54 15.31
C ALA A 231 11.83 11.66 14.50
N ARG A 232 12.51 12.82 14.42
CA ARG A 232 11.99 14.00 13.74
C ARG A 232 12.62 14.25 12.39
N THR A 233 13.81 13.72 12.10
CA THR A 233 14.45 13.96 10.80
C THR A 233 13.78 13.13 9.73
N CYS A 234 13.30 13.80 8.68
CA CYS A 234 12.72 13.14 7.52
C CYS A 234 13.81 12.76 6.51
N SER A 235 15.07 13.13 6.77
CA SER A 235 16.18 12.84 5.85
C SER A 235 16.57 11.37 5.88
N ALA A 236 16.34 10.65 4.77
CA ALA A 236 16.76 9.26 4.67
C ALA A 236 18.28 9.07 4.80
N PHE A 237 19.07 10.10 4.48
CA PHE A 237 20.53 10.09 4.65
C PHE A 237 20.96 10.18 6.11
N GLU A 238 20.13 10.76 6.98
CA GLU A 238 20.45 11.01 8.40
C GLU A 238 19.79 9.98 9.32
N SER A 239 18.63 9.46 8.93
CA SER A 239 17.86 8.46 9.68
C SER A 239 18.16 7.01 9.32
N ASN A 240 19.23 6.75 8.54
CA ASN A 240 19.52 5.41 8.05
C ASN A 240 18.30 4.78 7.33
N ASN A 241 17.68 5.56 6.43
CA ASN A 241 16.50 5.19 5.64
C ASN A 241 15.17 5.06 6.41
N GLU A 242 15.10 5.46 7.68
CA GLU A 242 13.84 5.35 8.46
C GLU A 242 12.87 6.52 8.22
N GLY A 243 13.36 7.63 7.65
CA GLY A 243 12.59 8.88 7.53
C GLY A 243 12.05 9.38 8.88
N CYS A 244 11.02 10.22 8.82
CA CYS A 244 10.29 10.67 10.01
C CYS A 244 8.91 9.99 10.03
N GLY A 245 8.78 8.95 10.86
CA GLY A 245 7.56 8.15 10.97
C GLY A 245 6.63 8.58 12.10
N ILE A 246 5.32 8.52 11.84
CA ILE A 246 4.26 8.67 12.83
C ILE A 246 3.32 7.46 12.72
N LYS A 247 3.20 6.75 13.82
CA LYS A 247 2.37 5.56 14.00
C LYS A 247 0.98 5.90 14.51
N ASP A 248 -0.05 5.25 13.99
CA ASP A 248 -1.39 5.29 14.57
C ASP A 248 -1.43 4.56 15.93
N ASN A 249 -2.18 5.11 16.89
CA ASN A 249 -2.28 4.56 18.23
C ASN A 249 -3.24 3.36 18.35
N HIS A 250 -3.97 3.02 17.29
CA HIS A 250 -5.00 1.99 17.32
C HIS A 250 -4.53 0.72 16.61
N LYS A 251 -4.59 -0.41 17.33
CA LYS A 251 -4.22 -1.79 16.93
C LYS A 251 -5.06 -2.43 15.82
N ASN A 252 -5.83 -1.63 15.10
CA ASN A 252 -6.77 -2.09 14.10
C ASN A 252 -6.82 -1.14 12.90
N THR A 253 -5.67 -0.57 12.58
CA THR A 253 -5.47 0.36 11.47
C THR A 253 -4.60 -0.23 10.38
N TYR A 254 -4.15 -1.48 10.53
CA TYR A 254 -3.31 -2.14 9.56
C TYR A 254 -3.49 -3.66 9.60
N GLY A 255 -3.25 -4.33 8.47
CA GLY A 255 -3.17 -5.78 8.35
C GLY A 255 -4.43 -6.52 8.79
N THR A 256 -4.27 -7.65 9.47
CA THR A 256 -5.38 -8.57 9.78
C THR A 256 -6.48 -7.90 10.61
N PRO A 257 -6.18 -7.14 11.69
CA PRO A 257 -7.24 -6.48 12.46
C PRO A 257 -7.96 -5.35 11.72
N LEU A 258 -7.37 -4.78 10.66
CA LEU A 258 -8.07 -3.86 9.75
C LEU A 258 -9.01 -4.61 8.81
N ASN A 259 -8.58 -5.75 8.29
CA ASN A 259 -9.39 -6.58 7.39
C ASN A 259 -10.63 -7.14 8.12
N GLU A 260 -10.49 -7.58 9.37
CA GLU A 260 -11.59 -8.12 10.20
C GLU A 260 -12.75 -7.13 10.45
N ARG A 261 -12.51 -5.82 10.26
CA ARG A 261 -13.51 -4.75 10.38
C ARG A 261 -13.96 -4.18 9.03
N GLY A 262 -13.63 -4.84 7.93
CA GLY A 262 -14.01 -4.45 6.56
C GLY A 262 -13.27 -3.21 6.04
N GLY A 263 -12.04 -3.01 6.49
CA GLY A 263 -11.17 -1.93 6.05
C GLY A 263 -11.68 -0.54 6.41
N GLY A 264 -11.50 0.40 5.48
CA GLY A 264 -11.85 1.81 5.68
C GLY A 264 -11.26 2.71 4.60
N VAL A 265 -11.23 4.01 4.89
CA VAL A 265 -10.64 5.03 4.00
C VAL A 265 -9.39 5.60 4.65
N PHE A 266 -8.27 5.49 3.95
CA PHE A 266 -7.07 6.27 4.23
C PHE A 266 -7.12 7.55 3.40
N ALA A 267 -6.91 8.68 4.04
CA ALA A 267 -6.91 9.98 3.39
C ALA A 267 -5.57 10.66 3.60
N MET A 268 -5.02 11.26 2.55
CA MET A 268 -3.86 12.13 2.62
C MET A 268 -4.21 13.48 2.01
N GLN A 269 -3.95 14.57 2.73
CA GLN A 269 -3.98 15.93 2.18
C GLN A 269 -2.54 16.43 2.09
N TRP A 270 -2.17 16.94 0.92
CA TRP A 270 -0.91 17.62 0.67
C TRP A 270 -1.18 19.00 0.07
N ASN A 271 -0.71 20.05 0.74
CA ASN A 271 -0.80 21.43 0.28
C ASN A 271 0.41 22.25 0.77
N ASP A 272 0.41 23.56 0.56
CA ASP A 272 1.50 24.46 0.97
C ASP A 272 1.70 24.57 2.50
N GLN A 273 0.76 24.07 3.31
CA GLN A 273 0.86 24.12 4.77
C GLN A 273 1.47 22.84 5.36
N GLY A 274 1.46 21.74 4.62
CA GLY A 274 1.92 20.46 5.13
C GLY A 274 1.34 19.26 4.39
N ILE A 275 1.67 18.09 4.93
CA ILE A 275 1.13 16.80 4.54
C ILE A 275 0.48 16.16 5.78
N SER A 276 -0.76 15.73 5.65
CA SER A 276 -1.56 15.17 6.75
C SER A 276 -2.20 13.86 6.32
N THR A 277 -2.24 12.87 7.21
CA THR A 277 -2.93 11.60 6.95
C THR A 277 -3.97 11.26 8.03
N TRP A 278 -5.08 10.68 7.58
CA TRP A 278 -6.19 10.21 8.40
C TRP A 278 -6.53 8.78 8.04
N PHE A 279 -7.09 8.05 8.99
CA PHE A 279 -7.78 6.80 8.75
C PHE A 279 -9.21 6.88 9.28
N PHE A 280 -10.16 6.56 8.41
CA PHE A 280 -11.58 6.50 8.73
C PHE A 280 -12.05 5.04 8.73
N PRO A 281 -12.57 4.52 9.86
CA PRO A 281 -13.23 3.22 9.89
C PRO A 281 -14.27 3.07 8.81
N ARG A 282 -14.50 1.87 8.28
CA ARG A 282 -15.63 1.57 7.37
C ARG A 282 -16.97 2.20 7.81
N GLY A 283 -17.31 2.13 9.11
CA GLY A 283 -18.54 2.71 9.68
C GLY A 283 -18.44 4.18 10.11
N GLY A 284 -17.31 4.85 9.89
CA GLY A 284 -17.00 6.21 10.33
C GLY A 284 -16.41 7.09 9.23
N ILE A 285 -16.65 6.75 7.97
CA ILE A 285 -16.23 7.55 6.81
C ILE A 285 -17.03 8.88 6.81
N PRO A 286 -16.37 10.04 6.73
CA PRO A 286 -17.03 11.34 6.67
C PRO A 286 -18.03 11.47 5.50
N GLY A 287 -19.11 12.23 5.71
CA GLY A 287 -20.18 12.37 4.72
C GLY A 287 -19.76 13.09 3.43
N ASP A 288 -18.80 14.01 3.55
CA ASP A 288 -18.19 14.75 2.44
C ASP A 288 -17.28 13.84 1.57
N VAL A 289 -16.59 12.89 2.19
CA VAL A 289 -15.86 11.82 1.48
C VAL A 289 -16.82 10.95 0.65
N HIS A 290 -17.95 10.54 1.24
CA HIS A 290 -18.98 9.78 0.51
C HIS A 290 -19.63 10.59 -0.63
N ALA A 291 -19.78 11.90 -0.44
CA ALA A 291 -20.37 12.79 -1.43
C ALA A 291 -19.41 13.13 -2.58
N GLY A 292 -18.12 12.81 -2.47
CA GLY A 292 -17.10 13.19 -3.45
C GLY A 292 -16.77 14.68 -3.43
N ASP A 293 -16.86 15.31 -2.26
CA ASP A 293 -16.62 16.74 -2.05
C ASP A 293 -15.77 16.96 -0.78
N PRO A 294 -14.52 16.44 -0.74
CA PRO A 294 -13.74 16.36 0.50
C PRO A 294 -13.47 17.73 1.13
N ALA A 295 -13.60 17.79 2.46
CA ALA A 295 -13.35 18.94 3.33
C ALA A 295 -12.41 18.56 4.49
N PRO A 296 -11.09 18.42 4.24
CA PRO A 296 -10.12 17.98 5.25
C PRO A 296 -10.14 18.78 6.57
N SER A 297 -10.42 20.09 6.54
CA SER A 297 -10.52 20.93 7.75
C SER A 297 -11.63 20.50 8.71
N SER A 298 -12.60 19.70 8.24
CA SER A 298 -13.71 19.19 9.03
C SER A 298 -13.46 17.80 9.63
N TRP A 299 -12.41 17.09 9.22
CA TRP A 299 -12.13 15.72 9.65
C TRP A 299 -11.49 15.62 11.04
N GLY A 300 -11.15 16.77 11.63
CA GLY A 300 -10.44 16.83 12.90
C GLY A 300 -8.96 16.53 12.75
N LYS A 301 -8.32 16.20 13.87
CA LYS A 301 -6.87 16.07 13.96
C LYS A 301 -6.38 14.83 13.18
N PRO A 302 -5.41 14.97 12.26
CA PRO A 302 -4.83 13.81 11.57
C PRO A 302 -4.05 12.92 12.53
N TYR A 303 -3.83 11.65 12.15
CA TYR A 303 -2.98 10.78 12.95
C TYR A 303 -1.49 11.03 12.70
N ALA A 304 -1.12 11.49 11.49
CA ALA A 304 0.22 11.97 11.16
C ALA A 304 0.15 13.33 10.46
N HIS A 305 1.10 14.21 10.77
CA HIS A 305 1.21 15.53 10.16
C HIS A 305 2.67 15.97 10.07
N LEU A 306 3.10 16.35 8.87
CA LEU A 306 4.34 17.06 8.60
C LEU A 306 3.98 18.50 8.20
N ASP A 307 4.32 19.47 9.06
CA ASP A 307 4.08 20.88 8.79
C ASP A 307 5.16 21.50 7.90
N ASN A 308 4.89 22.72 7.41
CA ASN A 308 5.82 23.51 6.63
C ASN A 308 6.73 24.43 7.48
N GLU A 309 6.84 24.22 8.81
CA GLU A 309 7.62 25.09 9.70
C GLU A 309 9.10 24.69 9.76
N ALA A 310 9.37 23.39 9.89
CA ALA A 310 10.71 22.82 9.95
C ALA A 310 11.06 21.96 8.72
N CYS A 311 10.24 22.04 7.67
CA CYS A 311 10.41 21.35 6.41
C CYS A 311 9.77 22.18 5.29
N ASP A 312 10.53 22.66 4.30
CA ASP A 312 9.93 23.35 3.14
C ASP A 312 9.27 22.32 2.21
N ILE A 313 7.95 22.15 2.35
CA ILE A 313 7.18 21.15 1.62
C ILE A 313 7.32 21.32 0.09
N GLY A 314 7.39 22.57 -0.40
CA GLY A 314 7.54 22.86 -1.83
C GLY A 314 8.95 22.58 -2.37
N GLU A 315 9.96 22.64 -1.49
CA GLU A 315 11.32 22.21 -1.82
C GLU A 315 11.42 20.69 -1.91
N TYR A 316 10.90 19.98 -0.91
CA TYR A 316 11.16 18.55 -0.73
C TYR A 316 10.22 17.62 -1.46
N PHE A 317 8.94 17.97 -1.66
CA PHE A 317 7.95 17.09 -2.27
C PHE A 317 7.47 17.66 -3.61
N LYS A 318 7.52 16.86 -4.68
CA LYS A 318 7.00 17.26 -6.01
C LYS A 318 6.91 16.07 -6.96
N ASN A 319 5.89 16.10 -7.82
CA ASN A 319 5.76 15.21 -8.98
C ASN A 319 5.75 13.72 -8.60
N HIS A 320 4.91 13.35 -7.62
CA HIS A 320 4.82 12.01 -7.08
C HIS A 320 4.01 11.07 -7.98
N GLN A 321 4.42 9.81 -8.08
CA GLN A 321 3.59 8.70 -8.52
C GLN A 321 3.01 7.98 -7.29
N LEU A 322 1.75 7.54 -7.36
CA LEU A 322 1.15 6.65 -6.37
C LEU A 322 1.63 5.22 -6.59
N ILE A 323 1.93 4.51 -5.51
CA ILE A 323 2.50 3.17 -5.55
C ILE A 323 1.76 2.25 -4.60
N PHE A 324 1.37 1.08 -5.09
CA PHE A 324 1.04 -0.08 -4.26
C PHE A 324 2.12 -1.13 -4.44
N ASP A 325 2.55 -1.76 -3.35
CA ASP A 325 3.31 -2.99 -3.45
C ASP A 325 3.17 -3.88 -2.23
N THR A 326 3.74 -5.07 -2.34
CA THR A 326 4.01 -5.94 -1.21
C THR A 326 5.33 -6.65 -1.46
N THR A 327 6.41 -6.09 -0.92
CA THR A 327 7.68 -6.82 -0.83
C THR A 327 7.66 -7.80 0.34
N LEU A 328 8.69 -8.65 0.41
CA LEU A 328 8.87 -9.60 1.49
C LEU A 328 10.30 -9.55 2.01
N ALA A 329 10.50 -9.67 3.33
CA ALA A 329 11.81 -9.56 3.98
C ALA A 329 12.51 -8.22 3.68
N GLY A 330 13.70 -8.25 3.06
CA GLY A 330 14.43 -7.06 2.64
C GLY A 330 14.91 -6.18 3.78
N ASP A 331 15.17 -4.91 3.43
CA ASP A 331 15.87 -3.94 4.27
C ASP A 331 15.15 -3.60 5.59
N TRP A 332 13.84 -3.84 5.68
CA TRP A 332 13.07 -3.63 6.91
C TRP A 332 12.49 -4.93 7.49
N SER A 333 11.50 -5.55 6.85
CA SER A 333 10.83 -6.75 7.41
C SER A 333 11.82 -7.86 7.74
N GLY A 334 12.80 -8.08 6.86
CA GLY A 334 13.82 -9.11 7.02
C GLY A 334 14.85 -8.76 8.09
N ARG A 335 15.29 -7.50 8.13
CA ARG A 335 16.21 -6.99 9.16
C ARG A 335 15.66 -7.18 10.57
N VAL A 336 14.38 -6.90 10.79
CA VAL A 336 13.74 -6.97 12.12
C VAL A 336 13.12 -8.34 12.42
N TRP A 337 13.38 -9.37 11.60
CA TRP A 337 12.79 -10.70 11.72
C TRP A 337 12.95 -11.34 13.11
N ALA A 338 14.15 -11.18 13.68
CA ALA A 338 14.53 -11.74 14.98
C ALA A 338 14.78 -10.64 16.04
N GLU A 339 14.41 -9.40 15.75
CA GLU A 339 14.59 -8.25 16.65
C GLU A 339 13.28 -7.98 17.40
N GLU A 340 13.40 -7.59 18.68
CA GLU A 340 12.23 -7.16 19.46
C GLU A 340 11.80 -5.78 18.97
N GLU A 341 10.65 -5.73 18.31
CA GLU A 341 10.01 -4.49 17.88
C GLU A 341 9.03 -4.01 18.95
N VAL A 342 9.01 -2.71 19.24
CA VAL A 342 8.04 -2.11 20.19
C VAL A 342 6.59 -2.36 19.75
N TRP A 343 6.40 -2.67 18.47
CA TRP A 343 5.12 -2.78 17.78
C TRP A 343 4.65 -4.22 17.60
N GLN A 344 5.46 -5.21 18.00
CA GLN A 344 5.14 -6.62 17.88
C GLN A 344 5.47 -7.33 19.20
N SER A 345 4.53 -8.09 19.75
CA SER A 345 4.72 -8.71 21.08
C SER A 345 5.73 -9.85 21.12
N GLU A 346 6.04 -10.44 19.96
CA GLU A 346 6.93 -11.59 19.82
C GLU A 346 7.64 -11.47 18.47
N THR A 347 8.92 -11.86 18.35
CA THR A 347 9.66 -11.78 17.08
C THR A 347 9.12 -12.79 16.07
N CYS A 348 9.26 -12.50 14.77
CA CYS A 348 8.80 -13.44 13.74
C CYS A 348 9.58 -14.76 13.75
N ALA A 349 10.86 -14.72 14.09
CA ALA A 349 11.65 -15.93 14.31
C ALA A 349 11.01 -16.86 15.37
N ASN A 350 10.47 -16.27 16.44
CA ASN A 350 9.79 -17.04 17.48
C ASN A 350 8.38 -17.48 17.07
N MET A 351 7.59 -16.57 16.48
CA MET A 351 6.20 -16.85 16.06
C MET A 351 6.15 -18.00 15.05
N THR A 352 7.10 -18.05 14.12
CA THR A 352 7.13 -19.01 13.02
C THR A 352 8.03 -20.22 13.30
N GLY A 353 9.03 -20.08 14.18
CA GLY A 353 10.06 -21.09 14.41
C GLY A 353 11.16 -21.14 13.34
N TYR A 354 11.15 -20.24 12.36
CA TYR A 354 12.14 -20.18 11.28
C TYR A 354 13.29 -19.22 11.60
N ALA A 355 14.52 -19.65 11.31
CA ALA A 355 15.71 -18.86 11.60
C ALA A 355 15.87 -17.65 10.67
N THR A 356 15.35 -17.74 9.44
CA THR A 356 15.45 -16.68 8.43
C THR A 356 14.09 -16.45 7.77
N PRO A 357 13.76 -15.19 7.41
CA PRO A 357 12.53 -14.89 6.70
C PRO A 357 12.47 -15.60 5.34
N GLU A 358 13.58 -15.75 4.62
CA GLU A 358 13.62 -16.38 3.29
C GLU A 358 13.32 -17.88 3.35
N GLU A 359 13.60 -18.55 4.46
CA GLU A 359 13.20 -19.94 4.67
C GLU A 359 11.68 -20.05 4.89
N PHE A 360 11.13 -19.22 5.78
CA PHE A 360 9.68 -19.15 6.01
C PHE A 360 8.92 -18.80 4.72
N ILE A 361 9.36 -17.78 3.99
CA ILE A 361 8.74 -17.33 2.74
C ILE A 361 8.71 -18.45 1.69
N ARG A 362 9.73 -19.32 1.63
CA ARG A 362 9.74 -20.44 0.67
C ARG A 362 8.89 -21.62 1.08
N GLU A 363 8.83 -21.92 2.38
CA GLU A 363 8.30 -23.18 2.90
C GLU A 363 6.83 -23.10 3.34
N GLU A 364 6.32 -21.90 3.63
CA GLU A 364 5.02 -21.67 4.28
C GLU A 364 4.10 -20.78 3.42
N GLY A 365 3.93 -21.13 2.14
CA GLY A 365 3.18 -20.33 1.17
C GLY A 365 1.72 -20.08 1.53
N GLU A 366 1.08 -21.03 2.20
CA GLU A 366 -0.28 -20.92 2.72
C GLU A 366 -0.47 -19.76 3.70
N GLN A 367 0.59 -19.29 4.36
CA GLN A 367 0.50 -18.15 5.29
C GLN A 367 0.21 -16.84 4.55
N PHE A 368 0.43 -16.81 3.23
CA PHE A 368 0.21 -15.63 2.40
C PHE A 368 -1.14 -15.62 1.67
N GLU A 369 -2.05 -16.57 1.92
CA GLU A 369 -3.37 -16.65 1.25
C GLU A 369 -4.19 -15.35 1.39
N ASP A 370 -4.11 -14.69 2.55
CA ASP A 370 -4.80 -13.42 2.84
C ASP A 370 -3.93 -12.18 2.54
N SER A 371 -2.83 -12.33 1.78
CA SER A 371 -1.94 -11.22 1.39
C SER A 371 -2.47 -10.50 0.16
N VAL A 372 -3.65 -9.89 0.30
CA VAL A 372 -4.44 -9.34 -0.80
C VAL A 372 -4.78 -7.87 -0.54
N TRP A 373 -4.46 -7.01 -1.50
CA TRP A 373 -5.11 -5.71 -1.62
C TRP A 373 -6.45 -5.89 -2.33
N GLU A 374 -7.56 -5.57 -1.67
CA GLU A 374 -8.87 -5.42 -2.31
C GLU A 374 -9.33 -3.97 -2.15
N VAL A 375 -9.45 -3.28 -3.27
CA VAL A 375 -9.62 -1.82 -3.31
C VAL A 375 -11.01 -1.49 -3.85
N ASN A 376 -11.76 -0.62 -3.16
CA ASN A 376 -12.98 -0.05 -3.73
C ASN A 376 -12.63 1.06 -4.73
N TYR A 377 -11.76 1.99 -4.32
CA TYR A 377 -11.22 3.03 -5.20
C TYR A 377 -9.95 3.67 -4.62
N VAL A 378 -9.17 4.29 -5.51
CA VAL A 378 -8.32 5.44 -5.19
C VAL A 378 -8.90 6.67 -5.88
N LYS A 379 -9.02 7.80 -5.19
CA LYS A 379 -9.43 9.08 -5.78
C LYS A 379 -8.39 10.15 -5.49
N LEU A 380 -8.06 10.92 -6.52
CA LEU A 380 -7.23 12.12 -6.41
C LEU A 380 -8.09 13.35 -6.70
N TYR A 381 -8.09 14.30 -5.76
CA TYR A 381 -8.70 15.61 -5.93
C TYR A 381 -7.65 16.72 -5.86
N GLN A 382 -7.82 17.81 -6.62
CA GLN A 382 -6.91 18.96 -6.63
C GLN A 382 -7.63 20.30 -6.71
#